data_AF-A0AAX3BE82-F1
#
_entry.id   AF-A0AAX3BE82-F1
#
_cell.length_a   1.000
_cell.length_b   1.000
_cell.length_c   1.000
_cell.angle_alpha   90.00
_cell.angle_beta   90.00
_cell.angle_gamma   90.00
#
_symmetry.space_group_name_H-M   'P 1'
#
loop_
_entity.id
_entity.type
_entity.pdbx_description
1 polymer ?
#
loop_
_entity_poly.entity_id
_entity_poly.type
_entity_poly.pdbx_seq_one_letter_code
_entity_poly.pdbx_strand_id
1 'polypeptide(L)'
;MIVLFILSQEVIFFLPDTIKYTLQILDIKKVIVGESVYYDGTQMKDIWGNHAILAYVPENPQTIDEPSFGYTIRNDRYPIVEKVRDELATSDVILVRDMTGVALLSDVAGYLILNAGELYEVYN
;
A
#
# COMPACT_ATOMS: atom_id res chain seq x y z
N MET A 1 12.29 6.82 6.23
CA MET A 1 11.40 6.70 7.40
C MET A 1 10.93 5.26 7.45
N ILE A 2 10.93 4.59 8.61
CA ILE A 2 10.42 3.22 8.70
C ILE A 2 8.88 3.26 8.77
N VAL A 3 8.22 2.51 7.89
CA VAL A 3 6.77 2.36 7.79
C VAL A 3 6.41 0.90 8.03
N LEU A 4 5.53 0.63 8.99
CA LEU A 4 5.01 -0.70 9.27
C LEU A 4 3.58 -0.82 8.74
N PHE A 5 3.32 -1.84 7.93
CA PHE A 5 1.97 -2.20 7.50
C PHE A 5 1.42 -3.34 8.35
N ILE A 6 0.23 -3.17 8.96
CA ILE A 6 -0.48 -4.21 9.72
C ILE A 6 -1.88 -4.36 9.11
N LEU A 7 -2.38 -5.59 8.98
CA LEU A 7 -3.71 -5.88 8.45
C LEU A 7 -4.69 -6.36 9.53
N SER A 8 -5.95 -5.98 9.28
CA SER A 8 -7.18 -6.27 10.01
C SER A 8 -7.68 -7.67 9.69
N GLN A 9 -7.92 -8.51 10.71
CA GLN A 9 -8.88 -9.62 10.60
C GLN A 9 -9.70 -9.94 11.86
N GLU A 10 -9.54 -9.22 12.97
CA GLU A 10 -10.57 -9.21 14.02
C GLU A 10 -10.78 -7.80 14.52
N VAL A 11 -12.03 -7.50 14.87
CA VAL A 11 -12.47 -6.28 15.53
C VAL A 11 -11.89 -6.25 16.96
N ILE A 12 -10.57 -6.23 17.08
CA ILE A 12 -9.93 -5.55 18.19
C ILE A 12 -9.94 -4.11 17.73
N PHE A 13 -10.87 -3.35 18.29
CA PHE A 13 -10.94 -1.89 18.19
C PHE A 13 -9.51 -1.31 18.15
N PHE A 14 -9.00 -1.03 16.93
CA PHE A 14 -7.76 -0.29 16.75
C PHE A 14 -8.12 1.16 17.06
N LEU A 15 -8.29 1.42 18.36
CA LEU A 15 -8.39 2.77 18.86
C LEU A 15 -7.13 3.51 18.38
N PRO A 16 -7.24 4.81 18.05
CA PRO A 16 -6.09 5.63 17.68
C PRO A 16 -4.92 5.49 18.66
N ASP A 17 -5.22 5.14 19.91
CA ASP A 17 -4.25 4.98 20.98
C ASP A 17 -3.42 3.69 20.85
N THR A 18 -3.97 2.57 20.38
CA THR A 18 -3.22 1.32 20.19
C THR A 18 -2.12 1.49 19.15
N ILE A 19 -2.43 2.17 18.03
CA ILE A 19 -1.44 2.48 16.98
C ILE A 19 -0.32 3.36 17.55
N LYS A 20 -0.65 4.35 18.38
CA LYS A 20 0.36 5.20 19.05
C LYS A 20 1.29 4.39 19.95
N TYR A 21 0.76 3.44 20.71
CA TYR A 21 1.60 2.60 21.58
C TYR A 21 2.53 1.70 20.77
N THR A 22 2.07 1.12 19.66
CA THR A 22 2.92 0.32 18.75
C THR A 22 4.04 1.16 18.15
N LEU A 23 3.76 2.40 17.72
CA LEU A 23 4.77 3.34 17.22
C LEU A 23 5.86 3.62 18.27
N GLN A 24 5.47 3.80 19.53
CA GLN A 24 6.40 4.07 20.63
C GLN A 24 7.25 2.85 20.99
N ILE A 25 6.65 1.65 21.07
CA ILE A 25 7.37 0.43 21.46
C ILE A 25 8.38 0.02 20.40
N LEU A 26 8.03 0.17 19.12
CA LEU A 26 8.87 -0.26 18.00
C LEU A 26 9.77 0.86 17.45
N ASP A 27 9.68 2.07 18.00
CA ASP A 27 10.38 3.28 17.51
C ASP A 27 10.19 3.50 16.00
N ILE A 28 8.94 3.37 15.55
CA ILE A 28 8.55 3.52 14.14
C ILE A 28 7.84 4.86 13.97
N LYS A 29 8.13 5.57 12.89
CA LYS A 29 7.55 6.89 12.62
C LYS A 29 6.12 6.85 12.12
N LYS A 30 5.78 5.81 11.34
CA LYS A 30 4.47 5.70 10.69
C LYS A 30 4.03 4.25 10.60
N VAL A 31 2.75 4.02 10.87
CA VAL A 31 2.07 2.74 10.62
C VAL A 31 0.95 3.02 9.63
N ILE A 32 0.78 2.15 8.63
CA ILE A 32 -0.29 2.26 7.64
C ILE A 32 -1.06 0.94 7.64
N VAL A 33 -2.37 0.98 7.81
CA VAL A 33 -3.22 -0.23 7.80
C VAL A 33 -3.74 -0.46 6.38
N GLY A 34 -3.45 -1.64 5.83
CA GLY A 34 -3.80 -1.99 4.45
C GLY A 34 -5.19 -2.60 4.33
N GLU A 35 -6.26 -1.84 4.45
CA GLU A 35 -7.65 -2.35 4.50
C GLU A 35 -8.24 -2.76 3.13
N SER A 36 -7.42 -2.78 2.08
CA SER A 36 -7.91 -2.97 0.71
C SER A 36 -8.19 -4.45 0.40
N VAL A 37 -9.36 -4.71 -0.19
CA VAL A 37 -9.84 -6.04 -0.59
C VAL A 37 -10.16 -6.08 -2.08
N TYR A 38 -10.05 -7.25 -2.70
CA TYR A 38 -10.48 -7.51 -4.07
C TYR A 38 -11.39 -8.74 -4.15
N TYR A 39 -12.24 -8.77 -5.18
CA TYR A 39 -13.10 -9.93 -5.45
C TYR A 39 -12.47 -10.81 -6.53
N ASP A 40 -12.33 -12.10 -6.26
CA ASP A 40 -11.71 -13.05 -7.19
C ASP A 40 -12.71 -13.82 -8.08
N GLY A 41 -14.00 -13.46 -8.02
CA GLY A 41 -15.08 -14.20 -8.67
C GLY A 41 -15.81 -15.19 -7.75
N THR A 42 -15.28 -15.46 -6.56
CA THR A 42 -15.90 -16.35 -5.57
C THR A 42 -16.03 -15.71 -4.20
N GLN A 43 -14.97 -15.05 -3.72
CA GLN A 43 -14.91 -14.45 -2.39
C GLN A 43 -14.12 -13.13 -2.40
N MET A 44 -14.35 -12.32 -1.37
CA MET A 44 -13.50 -11.17 -1.09
C MET A 44 -12.18 -11.66 -0.49
N LYS A 45 -11.06 -11.14 -0.97
CA LYS A 45 -9.70 -11.46 -0.50
C LYS A 45 -8.95 -10.18 -0.16
N ASP A 46 -8.20 -10.20 0.93
CA ASP A 46 -7.31 -9.11 1.32
C ASP A 46 -6.15 -8.99 0.33
N ILE A 47 -5.87 -7.77 -0.15
CA ILE A 47 -4.78 -7.52 -1.10
C ILE A 47 -3.41 -7.73 -0.43
N TRP A 48 -3.28 -7.36 0.85
CA TRP A 48 -2.02 -7.45 1.58
C TRP A 48 -1.80 -8.81 2.27
N GLY A 49 -2.81 -9.70 2.23
CA GLY A 49 -2.75 -11.02 2.86
C GLY A 49 -2.54 -10.96 4.38
N ASN A 50 -1.96 -11.99 4.97
CA ASN A 50 -1.67 -12.01 6.41
C ASN A 50 -0.24 -11.56 6.72
N HIS A 51 0.26 -10.55 6.00
CA HIS A 51 1.66 -10.15 6.03
C HIS A 51 1.82 -8.73 6.56
N ALA A 52 2.99 -8.45 7.14
CA ALA A 52 3.40 -7.12 7.52
C ALA A 52 4.68 -6.74 6.77
N ILE A 53 4.78 -5.48 6.36
CA ILE A 53 5.96 -4.96 5.64
C ILE A 53 6.55 -3.84 6.48
N LEU A 54 7.84 -3.94 6.76
CA LEU A 54 8.64 -2.89 7.37
C LEU A 54 9.52 -2.27 6.29
N ALA A 55 9.28 -1.02 5.91
CA ALA A 55 9.98 -0.40 4.78
C ALA A 55 10.52 0.99 5.11
N TYR A 56 11.72 1.30 4.65
CA TYR A 56 12.22 2.66 4.62
C TYR A 56 11.63 3.39 3.41
N VAL A 57 10.82 4.41 3.66
CA VAL A 57 10.28 5.32 2.64
C VAL A 57 10.60 6.76 3.06
N PRO A 58 11.18 7.61 2.21
CA PRO A 58 11.37 9.04 2.50
C PRO A 58 10.02 9.77 2.59
N GLU A 59 9.92 10.78 3.46
CA GLU A 59 8.65 11.52 3.64
C GLU A 59 8.32 12.44 2.47
N ASN A 60 9.34 13.09 1.90
CA ASN A 60 9.19 14.04 0.79
C ASN A 60 10.30 13.84 -0.25
N PRO A 61 10.32 12.68 -0.95
CA PRO A 61 11.33 12.43 -1.95
C PRO A 61 11.27 13.48 -3.05
N GLN A 62 12.41 14.13 -3.33
CA GLN A 62 12.55 15.09 -4.41
C GLN A 62 12.93 14.40 -5.72
N THR A 63 13.62 13.27 -5.62
CA THR A 63 14.11 12.49 -6.76
C THR A 63 13.91 10.99 -6.54
N ILE A 64 13.92 10.24 -7.65
CA ILE A 64 13.90 8.76 -7.62
C ILE A 64 15.24 8.16 -7.17
N ASP A 65 16.30 8.98 -7.13
CA ASP A 65 17.64 8.57 -6.73
C ASP A 65 17.81 8.52 -5.20
N GLU A 66 16.84 9.05 -4.45
CA GLU A 66 16.83 8.95 -3.01
C GLU A 66 16.61 7.48 -2.57
N PRO A 67 17.34 6.99 -1.56
CA PRO A 67 17.14 5.63 -1.06
C PRO A 67 15.70 5.42 -0.57
N SER A 68 15.01 4.43 -1.11
CA SER A 68 13.65 4.03 -0.71
C SER A 68 13.46 2.54 -0.95
N PHE A 69 12.52 1.93 -0.24
CA PHE A 69 12.03 0.59 -0.55
C PHE A 69 11.49 0.49 -1.98
N GLY A 70 10.78 1.52 -2.42
CA GLY A 70 10.30 1.62 -3.79
C GLY A 70 9.66 2.97 -4.10
N TYR A 71 9.34 3.14 -5.37
CA TYR A 71 8.66 4.31 -5.90
C TYR A 71 7.55 3.91 -6.87
N THR A 72 6.50 4.73 -6.89
CA THR A 72 5.59 4.78 -8.02
C THR A 72 6.10 5.85 -8.98
N ILE A 73 6.72 5.41 -10.07
CA ILE A 73 7.23 6.28 -11.12
C ILE A 73 6.08 6.60 -12.07
N ARG A 74 5.88 7.88 -12.35
CA ARG A 74 4.94 8.36 -13.36
C ARG A 74 5.72 8.99 -14.50
N ASN A 75 5.31 8.72 -15.74
CA ASN A 75 5.91 9.39 -16.89
C ASN A 75 5.65 10.90 -16.86
N ASP A 76 6.64 11.68 -17.32
CA ASP A 76 6.47 13.12 -17.45
C ASP A 76 5.27 13.46 -18.35
N ARG A 77 4.52 14.50 -17.97
CA ARG A 77 3.30 14.98 -18.67
C ARG A 77 2.08 14.05 -18.60
N TYR A 78 2.10 13.03 -17.75
CA TYR A 78 0.92 12.23 -17.41
C TYR A 78 0.31 12.68 -16.07
N PRO A 79 -1.01 12.51 -15.84
CA PRO A 79 -1.99 11.94 -16.77
C PRO A 79 -2.37 12.91 -17.90
N ILE A 80 -2.70 12.35 -19.06
CA ILE A 80 -3.27 13.09 -20.20
C ILE A 80 -4.78 12.82 -20.20
N VAL A 81 -5.56 13.90 -20.29
CA VAL A 81 -7.02 13.85 -20.32
C VAL A 81 -7.52 14.43 -21.64
N GLU A 82 -8.28 13.64 -22.39
CA GLU A 82 -8.85 14.03 -23.68
C GLU A 82 -10.35 13.76 -23.69
N LYS A 83 -11.13 14.71 -24.21
CA LYS A 83 -12.56 14.52 -24.44
C LYS A 83 -12.80 14.19 -25.90
N VAL A 84 -13.42 13.06 -26.17
CA VAL A 84 -13.76 12.61 -27.53
C VAL A 84 -15.26 12.43 -27.63
N ARG A 85 -15.84 12.90 -28.74
CA ARG A 85 -17.23 12.59 -29.07
C ARG A 85 -17.25 11.25 -29.79
N ASP A 86 -17.81 10.25 -29.14
CA ASP A 86 -18.17 9.00 -29.78
C ASP A 86 -19.59 9.14 -30.33
N GLU A 87 -19.78 8.87 -31.62
CA GLU A 87 -21.09 8.97 -32.29
C GLU A 87 -22.03 7.82 -31.92
N LEU A 88 -21.48 6.68 -31.49
CA LEU A 88 -22.24 5.51 -31.07
C LEU A 88 -22.63 5.56 -29.58
N ALA A 89 -21.89 6.32 -28.78
CA ALA A 89 -22.20 6.51 -27.37
C ALA A 89 -23.13 7.70 -27.14
N THR A 90 -24.19 7.49 -26.36
CA THR A 90 -25.06 8.58 -25.91
C THR A 90 -24.33 9.54 -24.96
N SER A 91 -23.31 9.04 -24.25
CA SER A 91 -22.48 9.80 -23.32
C SER A 91 -21.22 10.35 -23.96
N ASP A 92 -20.74 11.48 -23.45
CA ASP A 92 -19.40 11.97 -23.78
C ASP A 92 -18.33 11.04 -23.19
N VAL A 93 -17.31 10.72 -23.99
CA VAL A 93 -16.22 9.84 -23.57
C VAL A 93 -15.03 10.69 -23.15
N ILE A 94 -14.56 10.49 -21.92
CA ILE A 94 -13.34 11.11 -21.39
C ILE A 94 -12.27 10.03 -21.31
N LEU A 95 -11.23 10.19 -22.12
CA LEU A 95 -10.06 9.32 -22.13
C LEU A 95 -9.05 9.84 -21.13
N VAL A 96 -8.75 9.02 -20.13
CA VAL A 96 -7.69 9.28 -19.15
C VAL A 96 -6.59 8.27 -19.37
N ARG A 97 -5.41 8.75 -19.74
CA ARG A 97 -4.20 7.94 -19.82
C ARG A 97 -3.31 8.34 -18.65
N ASP A 98 -3.10 7.44 -17.70
CA ASP A 98 -2.07 7.56 -16.67
C ASP A 98 -1.07 6.42 -16.85
N MET A 99 0.20 6.77 -16.98
CA MET A 99 1.28 5.80 -17.16
C MET A 99 2.12 5.81 -15.88
N THR A 100 1.81 4.86 -15.01
CA THR A 100 2.51 4.64 -13.74
C THR A 100 3.12 3.24 -13.70
N GLY A 101 4.28 3.13 -13.07
CA GLY A 101 4.95 1.87 -12.80
C GLY A 101 5.45 1.85 -11.36
N VAL A 102 5.35 0.70 -10.71
CA VAL A 102 5.91 0.50 -9.37
C VAL A 102 7.28 -0.16 -9.52
N ALA A 103 8.30 0.46 -8.95
CA ALA A 103 9.66 -0.06 -8.93
C ALA A 103 10.12 -0.29 -7.49
N LEU A 104 10.58 -1.50 -7.19
CA LEU A 104 11.29 -1.82 -5.95
C LEU A 104 12.78 -1.55 -6.19
N LEU A 105 13.38 -0.72 -5.35
CA LEU A 105 14.77 -0.27 -5.57
C LEU A 105 15.79 -1.04 -4.74
N SER A 106 15.43 -1.41 -3.51
CA SER A 106 16.37 -2.06 -2.59
C SER A 106 15.66 -3.03 -1.67
N ASP A 107 16.18 -4.24 -1.63
CA ASP A 107 15.85 -5.28 -0.65
C ASP A 107 16.31 -4.90 0.76
N VAL A 108 17.43 -4.18 0.90
CA VAL A 108 17.94 -3.71 2.20
C VAL A 108 17.02 -2.66 2.84
N ALA A 109 16.26 -1.93 2.03
CA ALA A 109 15.34 -0.91 2.49
C ALA A 109 13.97 -1.46 2.93
N GLY A 110 13.75 -2.79 2.90
CA GLY A 110 12.50 -3.38 3.35
C GLY A 110 12.65 -4.77 3.95
N TYR A 111 11.67 -5.15 4.77
CA TYR A 111 11.60 -6.46 5.38
C TYR A 111 10.15 -6.95 5.35
N LEU A 112 9.97 -8.18 4.84
CA LEU A 112 8.66 -8.83 4.78
C LEU A 112 8.51 -9.80 5.96
N ILE A 113 7.49 -9.58 6.77
CA ILE A 113 7.09 -10.46 7.85
C ILE A 113 5.90 -11.28 7.36
N LEU A 114 6.15 -12.57 7.12
CA LEU A 114 5.12 -13.50 6.69
C LEU A 114 4.25 -13.89 7.88
N ASN A 115 2.96 -14.13 7.61
CA ASN A 115 1.98 -14.65 8.57
C ASN A 115 1.95 -13.91 9.93
N ALA A 116 2.09 -12.59 9.90
CA ALA A 116 2.18 -11.78 11.11
C ALA A 116 0.90 -11.79 11.96
N GLY A 117 -0.27 -11.97 11.34
CA GLY A 117 -1.56 -12.08 12.04
C GLY A 117 -2.04 -13.52 12.24
N GLU A 118 -1.24 -14.53 11.86
CA GLU A 118 -1.59 -15.93 12.13
C GLU A 118 -1.31 -16.21 13.61
N LEU A 119 -2.37 -16.44 14.39
CA LEU A 119 -2.21 -16.89 15.76
C LEU A 119 -1.77 -18.36 15.72
N TYR A 120 -0.53 -18.63 16.14
CA TYR A 120 -0.12 -19.99 16.43
C TYR A 120 -0.93 -20.48 17.64
N GLU A 121 -1.85 -21.42 17.43
CA GLU A 121 -2.40 -22.22 18.52
C GLU A 121 -1.24 -23.04 19.11
N VAL A 122 -0.66 -22.55 20.20
CA VAL A 122 0.28 -23.32 21.02
C VAL A 122 -0.53 -24.46 21.62
N TYR A 123 -0.42 -25.64 21.02
CA TYR A 123 -1.00 -26.88 21.56
C TYR A 123 -0.51 -27.07 23.01
N ASN A 124 -1.45 -27.13 23.95
CA ASN A 124 -1.28 -27.70 25.29
C ASN A 124 -1.32 -29.22 25.24
#